data_AF-A0AAV9UGZ7-F1
#
_entry.id   AF-A0AAV9UGZ7-F1
#
_cell.length_a   1.000
_cell.length_b   1.000
_cell.length_c   1.000
_cell.angle_alpha   90.00
_cell.angle_beta   90.00
_cell.angle_gamma   90.00
#
_symmetry.space_group_name_H-M   'P 1'
#
loop_
_entity.id
_entity.type
_entity.pdbx_description
1 polymer ?
#
loop_
_entity_poly.entity_id
_entity_poly.type
_entity_poly.pdbx_seq_one_letter_code
_entity_poly.pdbx_strand_id
1 'polypeptide(L)'
;MSSAHFPDPQIPSEESTSSFWLKQPDEFLLGHRTTTELPAEADIVIIGSGIAGAQTARYLCEQDGGAWIQGRRIIMLEAREACWGATGRNGKSSPNTTDALP
;
A
#
# COMPACT_ATOMS: atom_id res chain seq x y z
N MET A 1 33.78 2.78 20.39
CA MET A 1 32.50 2.14 20.01
C MET A 1 32.34 2.35 18.51
N SER A 2 32.42 1.29 17.71
CA SER A 2 32.29 1.37 16.24
C SER A 2 30.84 1.71 15.89
N SER A 3 30.60 2.82 15.17
CA SER A 3 29.28 3.08 14.60
C SER A 3 28.95 2.00 13.59
N ALA A 4 27.81 1.32 13.74
CA ALA A 4 27.32 0.40 12.72
C ALA A 4 27.07 1.17 11.42
N HIS A 5 27.80 0.83 10.35
CA HIS A 5 27.51 1.31 9.01
C HIS A 5 26.34 0.49 8.49
N PHE A 6 25.13 1.05 8.57
CA PHE A 6 23.98 0.45 7.92
C PHE A 6 24.05 0.78 6.43
N PRO A 7 24.03 -0.21 5.53
CA PRO A 7 23.98 0.05 4.10
C PRO A 7 22.71 0.85 3.79
N ASP A 8 22.84 1.80 2.87
CA ASP A 8 21.73 2.62 2.40
C ASP A 8 20.59 1.69 1.90
N PRO A 9 19.37 1.79 2.43
CA PRO A 9 18.23 1.07 1.88
C PRO A 9 17.97 1.61 0.47
N GLN A 10 18.53 0.92 -0.51
CA GLN A 10 18.38 1.22 -1.94
C GLN A 10 16.91 1.44 -2.31
N ILE A 11 16.67 2.25 -3.34
CA ILE A 11 15.33 2.46 -3.87
C ILE A 11 14.71 1.12 -4.35
N PRO A 12 13.37 1.01 -4.35
CA PRO A 12 12.70 -0.18 -4.86
C PRO A 12 13.16 -0.52 -6.29
N SER A 13 13.61 -1.76 -6.51
CA SER A 13 13.91 -2.27 -7.85
C SER A 13 12.70 -2.14 -8.78
N GLU A 14 12.92 -1.75 -10.04
CA GLU A 14 11.89 -1.75 -11.08
C GLU A 14 11.31 -3.16 -11.25
N GLU A 15 12.18 -4.16 -11.26
CA GLU A 15 11.80 -5.57 -11.30
C GLU A 15 11.50 -6.09 -9.89
N SER A 16 10.26 -6.52 -9.68
CA SER A 16 9.80 -7.15 -8.44
C SER A 16 9.48 -8.62 -8.68
N THR A 17 9.71 -9.48 -7.70
CA THR A 17 9.38 -10.90 -7.83
C THR A 17 7.87 -11.10 -7.98
N SER A 18 7.45 -12.05 -8.81
CA SER A 18 6.04 -12.37 -9.00
C SER A 18 5.42 -12.98 -7.73
N SER A 19 4.27 -12.46 -7.28
CA SER A 19 3.47 -13.07 -6.22
C SER A 19 2.41 -13.99 -6.81
N PHE A 20 2.26 -15.20 -6.25
CA PHE A 20 1.15 -16.09 -6.60
C PHE A 20 -0.22 -15.42 -6.41
N TRP A 21 -0.35 -14.59 -5.37
CA TRP A 21 -1.60 -13.92 -4.99
C TRP A 21 -1.91 -12.69 -5.83
N LEU A 22 -0.96 -12.19 -6.62
CA LEU A 22 -1.13 -11.05 -7.54
C LEU A 22 -1.28 -11.51 -9.01
N LYS A 23 -1.51 -12.80 -9.25
CA LYS A 23 -1.70 -13.34 -10.61
C LYS A 23 -2.96 -12.82 -11.31
N GLN A 24 -3.97 -12.44 -10.53
CA GLN A 24 -5.24 -11.90 -10.99
C GLN A 24 -5.48 -10.58 -10.23
N PRO A 25 -4.80 -9.49 -10.63
CA PRO A 25 -5.03 -8.19 -10.01
C PRO A 25 -6.45 -7.71 -10.32
N ASP A 26 -6.98 -6.88 -9.43
CA ASP A 26 -8.24 -6.20 -9.67
C ASP A 26 -8.07 -5.15 -10.78
N GLU A 27 -8.94 -5.18 -11.80
CA GLU A 27 -8.83 -4.30 -12.98
C GLU A 27 -9.02 -2.82 -12.65
N PHE A 28 -9.79 -2.50 -11.60
CA PHE A 28 -10.00 -1.12 -11.17
C PHE A 28 -8.78 -0.56 -10.44
N LEU A 29 -8.08 -1.41 -9.66
CA LEU A 29 -6.89 -1.03 -8.90
C LEU A 29 -5.61 -1.05 -9.72
N LEU A 30 -5.57 -1.81 -10.81
CA LEU A 30 -4.40 -1.89 -11.69
C LEU A 30 -4.16 -0.55 -12.40
N GLY A 31 -2.98 0.04 -12.20
CA GLY A 31 -2.63 1.35 -12.71
C GLY A 31 -3.48 2.48 -12.11
N HIS A 32 -4.18 2.23 -11.00
CA HIS A 32 -5.14 3.18 -10.46
C HIS A 32 -4.46 4.47 -10.01
N ARG A 33 -4.93 5.58 -10.57
CA ARG A 33 -4.49 6.93 -10.21
C ARG A 33 -5.71 7.83 -10.15
N THR A 34 -5.86 8.55 -9.04
CA THR A 34 -6.92 9.55 -8.87
C THR A 34 -6.58 10.89 -9.54
N THR A 35 -5.32 11.08 -9.92
CA THR A 35 -4.80 12.29 -10.56
C THR A 35 -3.81 11.91 -11.67
N THR A 36 -3.78 12.69 -12.76
CA THR A 36 -2.80 12.51 -13.83
C THR A 36 -1.40 12.90 -13.33
N GLU A 37 -1.28 14.12 -12.83
CA GLU A 37 -0.07 14.68 -12.23
C GLU A 37 -0.17 14.72 -10.71
N LEU A 38 0.96 14.49 -10.04
CA LEU A 38 1.02 14.59 -8.59
C LEU A 38 0.86 16.06 -8.15
N PRO A 39 0.08 16.35 -7.09
CA PRO A 39 0.06 17.67 -6.48
C PRO A 39 1.47 18.09 -6.03
N ALA A 40 1.82 19.35 -6.24
CA ALA A 40 3.11 19.89 -5.77
C ALA A 40 3.25 19.87 -4.25
N GLU A 41 2.12 19.84 -3.53
CA GLU A 41 2.07 19.89 -2.07
C GLU A 41 0.92 19.03 -1.53
N ALA A 42 1.15 18.44 -0.36
CA ALA A 42 0.14 17.76 0.44
C ALA A 42 0.44 18.00 1.92
N ASP A 43 -0.61 18.00 2.76
CA ASP A 43 -0.44 18.11 4.22
C ASP A 43 0.04 16.79 4.82
N ILE A 44 -0.36 15.67 4.20
CA ILE A 44 0.00 14.31 4.62
C ILE A 44 0.31 13.46 3.39
N VAL A 45 1.44 12.75 3.45
CA VAL A 45 1.86 11.80 2.43
C VAL A 45 1.99 10.41 3.07
N ILE A 46 1.19 9.46 2.57
CA ILE A 46 1.27 8.05 2.95
C ILE A 46 2.13 7.33 1.91
N ILE A 47 3.22 6.71 2.33
CA ILE A 47 4.12 5.95 1.44
C ILE A 47 3.81 4.45 1.57
N GLY A 48 3.33 3.87 0.49
CA GLY A 48 2.91 2.47 0.40
C GLY A 48 1.41 2.31 0.61
N SER A 49 0.79 1.56 -0.30
CA SER A 49 -0.65 1.26 -0.33
C SER A 49 -1.01 -0.08 0.33
N GLY A 50 -0.04 -0.72 1.00
CA GLY A 50 -0.28 -1.93 1.77
C GLY A 50 -1.25 -1.70 2.93
N ILE A 51 -1.57 -2.76 3.67
CA ILE A 51 -2.61 -2.75 4.72
C ILE A 51 -2.46 -1.60 5.73
N ALA A 52 -1.23 -1.29 6.15
CA ALA A 52 -0.96 -0.20 7.08
C ALA A 52 -1.26 1.19 6.46
N GLY A 53 -0.84 1.42 5.21
CA GLY A 53 -1.11 2.66 4.50
C GLY A 53 -2.59 2.84 4.18
N ALA A 54 -3.26 1.78 3.72
CA ALA A 54 -4.69 1.77 3.44
C ALA A 54 -5.52 2.01 4.71
N GLN A 55 -5.19 1.37 5.82
CA GLN A 55 -5.87 1.61 7.11
C GLN A 55 -5.62 3.02 7.64
N THR A 56 -4.40 3.54 7.46
CA THR A 56 -4.07 4.93 7.82
C THR A 56 -4.91 5.91 7.00
N ALA A 57 -4.94 5.75 5.67
CA ALA A 57 -5.75 6.58 4.78
C ALA A 57 -7.23 6.54 5.17
N ARG A 58 -7.75 5.33 5.44
CA ARG A 58 -9.12 5.13 5.90
C ARG A 58 -9.42 5.89 7.20
N TYR A 59 -8.59 5.72 8.22
CA TYR A 59 -8.76 6.39 9.52
C TYR A 59 -8.73 7.93 9.40
N LEU A 60 -7.85 8.46 8.55
CA LEU A 60 -7.77 9.90 8.32
C LEU A 60 -8.98 10.45 7.55
N CYS A 61 -9.56 9.66 6.63
CA CYS A 61 -10.72 10.07 5.81
C CYS A 61 -12.07 9.91 6.52
N GLU A 62 -12.25 8.88 7.36
CA GLU A 62 -13.54 8.54 8.00
C GLU A 62 -13.87 9.41 9.23
N GLN A 63 -13.22 10.57 9.42
CA GLN A 63 -13.36 11.49 10.56
C GLN A 63 -12.88 10.99 11.93
N ASP A 64 -12.38 9.76 12.02
CA ASP A 64 -11.76 9.25 13.25
C ASP A 64 -10.44 9.95 13.59
N GLY A 65 -9.82 10.63 12.63
CA GLY A 65 -8.63 11.46 12.83
C GLY A 65 -8.85 12.72 13.69
N GLY A 66 -10.09 13.06 14.06
CA GLY A 66 -10.40 14.22 14.91
C GLY A 66 -10.28 15.58 14.21
N ALA A 67 -10.54 16.67 14.92
CA ALA A 67 -10.65 18.02 14.33
C ALA A 67 -9.37 18.49 13.59
N TRP A 68 -8.20 17.94 13.94
CA TRP A 68 -6.96 18.28 13.26
C TRP A 68 -6.85 17.64 11.88
N ILE A 69 -7.62 16.62 11.49
CA ILE A 69 -7.52 16.08 10.13
C ILE A 69 -8.38 16.86 9.13
N GLN A 70 -9.40 17.57 9.62
CA GLN A 70 -10.40 18.21 8.78
C GLN A 70 -9.78 19.24 7.83
N GLY A 71 -10.08 19.12 6.54
CA GLY A 71 -9.61 20.03 5.49
C GLY A 71 -8.17 19.80 5.01
N ARG A 72 -7.45 18.79 5.53
CA ARG A 72 -6.10 18.46 5.06
C ARG A 72 -6.12 17.67 3.74
N ARG A 73 -5.16 17.96 2.88
CA ARG A 73 -4.88 17.25 1.64
C ARG A 73 -4.01 16.04 1.95
N ILE A 74 -4.56 14.86 1.71
CA ILE A 74 -3.88 13.58 1.93
C ILE A 74 -3.60 12.96 0.56
N ILE A 75 -2.36 12.51 0.36
CA ILE A 75 -1.98 11.70 -0.80
C ILE A 75 -1.40 10.37 -0.33
N MET A 76 -1.68 9.31 -1.09
CA MET A 76 -1.05 8.00 -0.90
C MET A 76 -0.29 7.65 -2.17
N LEU A 77 0.98 7.29 -2.02
CA LEU A 77 1.89 6.97 -3.12
C LEU A 77 2.32 5.52 -3.00
N GLU A 78 2.39 4.83 -4.13
CA GLU A 78 2.86 3.45 -4.22
C GLU A 78 3.94 3.37 -5.30
N ALA A 79 4.97 2.57 -5.06
CA ALA A 79 6.10 2.44 -5.99
C ALA A 79 5.74 1.65 -7.25
N ARG A 80 4.65 0.87 -7.19
CA ARG A 80 4.17 -0.02 -8.24
C ARG A 80 2.63 0.01 -8.26
N GLU A 81 1.99 -1.13 -8.05
CA GLU A 81 0.54 -1.29 -8.01
C GLU A 81 -0.01 -1.36 -6.58
N ALA A 82 -1.32 -1.15 -6.44
CA ALA A 82 -1.99 -1.25 -5.15
C ALA A 82 -1.65 -2.58 -4.43
N CYS A 83 -1.24 -2.47 -3.16
CA CYS A 83 -0.84 -3.60 -2.31
C CYS A 83 0.33 -4.48 -2.82
N TRP A 84 1.14 -4.03 -3.78
CA TRP A 84 2.17 -4.88 -4.43
C TRP A 84 3.38 -5.28 -3.54
N GLY A 85 3.48 -4.70 -2.34
CA GLY A 85 4.48 -5.03 -1.33
C GLY A 85 4.18 -6.33 -0.57
N ALA A 86 4.42 -6.32 0.76
CA ALA A 86 4.15 -7.47 1.62
C ALA A 86 2.67 -7.88 1.62
N THR A 87 1.75 -6.91 1.54
CA THR A 87 0.30 -7.15 1.60
C THR A 87 -0.18 -8.08 0.49
N GLY A 88 0.22 -7.88 -0.76
CA GLY A 88 -0.13 -8.74 -1.89
C GLY A 88 0.62 -10.08 -1.94
N ARG A 89 1.42 -10.39 -0.92
CA ARG A 89 2.19 -11.65 -0.81
C ARG A 89 1.72 -12.53 0.34
N ASN A 90 0.92 -11.97 1.24
CA ASN A 90 0.28 -12.74 2.30
C ASN A 90 -0.89 -13.50 1.68
N GLY A 91 -0.83 -14.82 1.74
CA GLY A 91 -1.91 -15.64 1.23
C GLY A 91 -3.19 -15.42 2.01
N LYS A 92 -4.30 -15.19 1.31
CA LYS A 92 -5.61 -15.46 1.89
C LYS A 92 -5.72 -16.97 2.05
N SER A 93 -6.17 -17.45 3.21
CA SER A 93 -6.66 -18.83 3.31
C SER A 93 -7.63 -19.05 2.16
N SER A 94 -7.40 -20.10 1.36
CA SER A 94 -8.28 -20.45 0.25
C SER A 94 -9.74 -20.49 0.75
N PRO A 95 -10.72 -19.92 0.03
CA PRO A 95 -12.13 -20.11 0.36
C PRO A 95 -12.55 -21.59 0.38
N ASN A 96 -11.73 -22.50 -0.15
CA ASN A 96 -11.99 -23.93 -0.20
C ASN A 96 -11.48 -24.74 1.01
N THR A 97 -11.45 -24.17 2.22
CA THR A 97 -11.18 -25.00 3.41
C THR A 97 -12.45 -25.59 4.04
N THR A 98 -13.63 -25.38 3.44
CA THR A 98 -14.88 -26.06 3.84
C THR A 98 -15.39 -27.12 2.87
N ASP A 99 -14.80 -27.27 1.67
CA ASP A 99 -15.21 -28.28 0.68
C ASP A 99 -14.33 -29.53 0.69
N ALA A 100 -13.49 -29.70 1.70
CA ALA A 100 -12.62 -30.86 1.86
C ALA A 100 -12.69 -31.40 3.29
N LEU A 101 -13.86 -31.86 3.71
CA LEU A 101 -13.98 -32.95 4.68
C LEU A 101 -14.95 -33.99 4.09
N PRO A 102 -14.64 -35.29 4.19
CA PRO A 102 -15.53 -36.36 3.73
C PRO A 102 -16.85 -36.39 4.51
#